data_AF-A0A8T7DDS4-F1
#
_entry.id   AF-A0A8T7DDS4-F1
#
_cell.length_a   1.000
_cell.length_b   1.000
_cell.length_c   1.000
_cell.angle_alpha   90.00
_cell.angle_beta   90.00
_cell.angle_gamma   90.00
#
_symmetry.space_group_name_H-M   'P 1'
#
loop_
_entity.id
_entity.type
_entity.pdbx_description
1 polymer ?
#
loop_
_entity_poly.entity_id
_entity_poly.type
_entity_poly.pdbx_seq_one_letter_code
_entity_poly.pdbx_strand_id
1 'polypeptide(L)' 'MALATIFIFASTSALADRYSKQKVVYHINYDTPKKQAGALRNIQNHINAVGAENMDIKVVLHGNG' A
#
# COMPACT_ATOMS: atom_id res chain seq x y z
N MET A 1 4.86 53.44 -19.66
CA MET A 1 3.94 52.29 -19.71
C MET A 1 4.71 51.09 -19.15
N ALA A 2 4.59 50.85 -17.84
CA ALA A 2 5.34 49.77 -17.17
C ALA A 2 4.56 48.47 -17.34
N LEU A 3 5.16 47.51 -18.02
CA LEU A 3 4.56 46.20 -18.31
C LEU A 3 4.75 45.31 -17.08
N ALA A 4 3.70 45.07 -16.31
CA ALA A 4 3.73 44.18 -15.16
C ALA A 4 3.69 42.72 -15.62
N THR A 5 4.76 41.96 -15.35
CA THR A 5 4.85 40.53 -15.67
C THR A 5 4.14 39.72 -14.59
N ILE A 6 3.05 39.03 -14.96
CA ILE A 6 2.34 38.11 -14.08
C ILE A 6 3.05 36.75 -14.12
N PHE A 7 3.60 36.33 -12.97
CA PHE A 7 4.11 34.97 -12.79
C PHE A 7 2.96 34.03 -12.42
N ILE A 8 2.59 33.13 -13.33
CA ILE A 8 1.65 32.06 -13.06
C ILE A 8 2.42 30.89 -12.44
N PHE A 9 2.22 30.65 -11.15
CA PHE A 9 2.68 29.42 -10.49
C PHE A 9 1.77 28.26 -10.92
N ALA A 10 2.21 27.49 -11.92
CA ALA A 10 1.56 26.23 -12.25
C ALA A 10 1.88 25.20 -11.16
N SER A 11 0.86 24.81 -10.39
CA SER A 11 0.96 23.70 -9.45
C SER A 11 1.08 22.39 -10.23
N THR A 12 2.29 21.83 -10.28
CA THR A 12 2.49 20.48 -10.80
C THR A 12 1.89 19.50 -9.79
N SER A 13 0.72 18.95 -10.07
CA SER A 13 0.22 17.79 -9.35
C SER A 13 1.17 16.64 -9.61
N ALA A 14 2.02 16.32 -8.63
CA ALA A 14 2.84 15.12 -8.68
C ALA A 14 1.88 13.92 -8.68
N LEU A 15 1.68 13.33 -9.86
CA LEU A 15 1.06 12.02 -10.00
C LEU A 15 2.08 11.03 -9.43
N ALA A 16 2.01 10.78 -8.12
CA ALA A 16 2.61 9.59 -7.56
C ALA A 16 1.99 8.41 -8.30
N ASP A 17 2.79 7.76 -9.14
CA ASP A 17 2.39 6.55 -9.84
C ASP A 17 1.77 5.63 -8.80
N ARG A 18 0.51 5.23 -9.02
CA ARG A 18 -0.33 4.62 -7.97
C ARG A 18 0.33 3.30 -7.58
N TYR A 19 1.10 3.37 -6.48
CA TYR A 19 1.85 2.28 -5.85
C TYR A 19 2.55 1.35 -6.84
N SER A 20 3.85 1.59 -7.09
CA SER A 20 4.72 0.62 -7.76
C SER A 20 4.59 -0.77 -7.11
N LYS A 21 4.76 -1.84 -7.91
CA LYS A 21 4.60 -3.23 -7.46
C LYS A 21 5.36 -3.51 -6.14
N GLN A 22 4.63 -3.94 -5.11
CA GLN A 22 5.17 -4.14 -3.78
C GLN A 22 5.43 -5.62 -3.49
N LYS A 23 6.54 -5.90 -2.81
CA LYS A 23 6.88 -7.25 -2.29
C LYS A 23 6.72 -7.25 -0.78
N VAL A 24 5.83 -8.08 -0.25
CA VAL A 24 5.44 -8.05 1.16
C VAL A 24 5.48 -9.44 1.76
N VAL A 25 6.01 -9.55 2.97
CA VAL A 25 6.00 -10.78 3.76
C VAL A 25 5.15 -10.57 5.01
N TYR A 26 4.09 -11.36 5.16
CA TYR A 26 3.31 -11.45 6.40
C TYR A 26 3.83 -12.62 7.21
N HIS A 27 4.38 -12.34 8.39
CA HIS A 27 4.76 -13.37 9.35
C HIS A 27 3.66 -13.53 10.39
N ILE A 28 3.15 -14.74 10.54
CA ILE A 28 2.07 -15.07 11.46
C ILE A 28 2.62 -16.12 12.44
N ASN A 29 2.54 -15.82 13.73
CA ASN A 29 3.10 -16.65 14.80
C ASN A 29 2.11 -16.95 15.93
N TYR A 30 0.82 -16.94 15.61
CA TYR A 30 -0.27 -17.12 16.56
C TYR A 30 -1.38 -18.01 15.98
N ASP A 31 -1.98 -18.84 16.85
CA ASP A 31 -3.01 -19.84 16.52
C ASP A 31 -4.44 -19.39 16.85
N THR A 32 -4.62 -18.33 17.63
CA THR A 32 -5.98 -17.94 18.04
C THR A 32 -6.82 -17.55 16.82
N PRO A 33 -8.03 -18.13 16.64
CA PRO A 33 -8.86 -17.90 15.44
C PRO A 33 -9.13 -16.41 15.15
N LYS A 34 -9.37 -15.61 16.21
CA LYS A 34 -9.61 -14.16 16.09
C LYS A 34 -8.41 -13.44 15.46
N LYS A 35 -7.18 -13.80 15.84
CA LYS A 35 -5.98 -13.16 15.30
C LYS A 35 -5.69 -13.61 13.87
N GLN A 36 -5.89 -14.90 13.57
CA GLN A 36 -5.75 -15.41 12.20
C GLN A 36 -6.74 -14.75 11.24
N ALA A 37 -8.01 -14.63 11.62
CA ALA A 37 -9.01 -13.88 10.84
C ALA A 37 -8.61 -12.40 10.68
N GLY A 38 -8.07 -11.78 11.74
CA GLY A 38 -7.52 -10.43 11.67
C GLY A 38 -6.35 -10.29 10.69
N ALA A 39 -5.45 -11.27 10.64
CA ALA A 39 -4.33 -11.30 9.71
C ALA A 39 -4.80 -11.37 8.25
N LEU A 40 -5.74 -12.27 7.95
CA LEU A 40 -6.35 -12.38 6.61
C LEU A 40 -7.05 -11.08 6.20
N ARG A 41 -7.80 -10.46 7.13
CA ARG A 41 -8.43 -9.15 6.87
C ARG A 41 -7.40 -8.06 6.57
N ASN A 42 -6.28 -8.03 7.29
CA ASN A 42 -5.23 -7.05 7.04
C ASN A 42 -4.56 -7.25 5.68
N ILE A 43 -4.33 -8.50 5.27
CA ILE A 43 -3.83 -8.84 3.93
C ILE A 43 -4.83 -8.35 2.86
N GLN A 44 -6.12 -8.64 3.03
CA GLN A 44 -7.14 -8.19 2.08
C GLN A 44 -7.24 -6.66 2.00
N ASN A 45 -7.17 -5.96 3.13
CA ASN A 45 -7.17 -4.50 3.15
C ASN A 45 -5.98 -3.92 2.39
N HIS A 46 -4.80 -4.55 2.49
CA HIS A 46 -3.62 -4.14 1.75
C HIS A 46 -3.79 -4.35 0.23
N ILE A 47 -4.32 -5.52 -0.16
CA ILE A 47 -4.67 -5.80 -1.56
C ILE A 47 -5.68 -4.77 -2.10
N ASN A 48 -6.72 -4.45 -1.33
CA ASN A 48 -7.74 -3.48 -1.74
C ASN A 48 -7.18 -2.06 -1.92
N ALA A 49 -6.17 -1.69 -1.12
CA ALA A 49 -5.55 -0.37 -1.19
C ALA A 49 -4.56 -0.21 -2.36
N VAL A 50 -3.85 -1.30 -2.72
CA VAL A 50 -2.74 -1.26 -3.69
C VAL A 50 -3.09 -1.86 -5.05
N GLY A 51 -4.06 -2.79 -5.10
CA GLY A 51 -4.40 -3.58 -6.27
C GLY A 51 -3.67 -4.92 -6.27
N ALA A 52 -4.39 -6.00 -6.59
CA ALA A 52 -3.83 -7.36 -6.57
C ALA A 52 -2.70 -7.55 -7.60
N GLU A 53 -2.80 -6.87 -8.74
CA GLU A 53 -1.82 -6.85 -9.82
C GLU A 53 -0.47 -6.21 -9.41
N ASN A 54 -0.53 -5.31 -8.43
CA ASN A 54 0.60 -4.54 -7.90
C ASN A 54 1.20 -5.17 -6.64
N MET A 55 0.84 -6.40 -6.30
CA MET A 55 1.29 -7.06 -5.07
C MET A 55 1.96 -8.41 -5.35
N ASP A 56 3.04 -8.67 -4.64
CA ASP A 56 3.69 -9.98 -4.51
C ASP A 56 3.76 -10.29 -3.00
N ILE A 57 2.79 -11.07 -2.52
CA ILE A 57 2.61 -11.36 -1.09
C ILE A 57 3.06 -12.78 -0.80
N LYS A 58 3.90 -12.92 0.22
CA LYS A 58 4.20 -14.22 0.84
C LYS A 58 3.72 -14.22 2.28
N VAL A 59 3.05 -15.29 2.67
CA VAL A 59 2.67 -15.53 4.07
C VAL A 59 3.58 -16.62 4.62
N VAL A 60 4.24 -16.32 5.73
CA VAL A 60 5.06 -17.27 6.48
C VAL A 60 4.36 -17.56 7.79
N LEU A 61 3.95 -18.81 7.93
CA LEU A 61 3.44 -19.38 9.16
C LEU A 61 4.64 -19.95 9.95
N HIS A 62 4.76 -19.61 11.22
CA HIS A 62 5.87 -20.05 12.07
C HIS A 62 5.43 -20.21 13.53
N GLY A 63 5.93 -21.24 14.21
CA GLY A 63 5.58 -21.51 15.60
C GLY A 63 4.16 -22.07 15.69
N ASN A 64 3.31 -21.42 16.49
CA ASN A 64 1.88 -21.76 16.57
C ASN A 64 1.05 -21.16 15.41
N GLY A 65 1.68 -20.34 14.56
CA GLY A 65 1.05 -19.78 13.38
C GLY A 65 1.00 -20.78 12.25
#